data_AF-G0HGW8-F1
#
_entry.id   AF-G0HGW8-F1
#
_cell.length_a   1.000
_cell.length_b   1.000
_cell.length_c   1.000
_cell.angle_alpha   90.00
_cell.angle_beta   90.00
_cell.angle_gamma   90.00
#
_symmetry.space_group_name_H-M   'P 1'
#
loop_
_entity.id
_entity.type
_entity.pdbx_description
1 polymer ?
#
loop_
_entity_poly.entity_id
_entity_poly.type
_entity_poly.pdbx_seq_one_letter_code
_entity_poly.pdbx_strand_id
1 'polypeptide(L)' 'MFGPDSPELVKHIVFRNWLRQDAGDRELYAATERAAAGSGSGDGMMLMEDYNARKQAVIREIYGRAFRAAGFLD' A
#
# COMPACT_ATOMS: atom_id res chain seq x y z
N MET A 1 13.21 -13.15 8.00
CA MET A 1 14.04 -13.11 6.79
C MET A 1 13.26 -13.81 5.68
N PHE A 2 12.78 -13.08 4.67
CA PHE A 2 12.06 -13.66 3.54
C PHE A 2 13.09 -14.23 2.55
N GLY A 3 12.89 -15.47 2.09
CA GLY A 3 13.78 -16.10 1.11
C GLY A 3 13.79 -15.37 -0.24
N PRO A 4 14.82 -15.58 -1.08
CA PRO A 4 15.00 -14.88 -2.36
C PRO A 4 13.83 -15.05 -3.34
N ASP A 5 13.08 -16.16 -3.26
CA ASP A 5 11.90 -16.43 -4.09
C ASP A 5 10.58 -16.27 -3.32
N SER A 6 10.60 -15.55 -2.19
CA SER A 6 9.37 -15.33 -1.42
C SER A 6 8.43 -14.41 -2.22
N PRO A 7 7.14 -14.77 -2.35
CA PRO A 7 6.15 -13.91 -2.99
C PRO A 7 6.05 -12.53 -2.31
N GLU A 8 6.39 -12.44 -1.03
CA GLU A 8 6.48 -11.17 -0.30
C GLU A 8 7.61 -10.27 -0.83
N LEU A 9 8.76 -10.85 -1.21
CA LEU A 9 9.87 -10.10 -1.79
C LEU A 9 9.47 -9.51 -3.16
N VAL A 10 8.84 -10.32 -4.00
CA VAL A 10 8.33 -9.89 -5.32
C VAL A 10 7.32 -8.77 -5.15
N LYS A 11 6.38 -8.91 -4.20
CA LYS A 11 5.39 -7.87 -3.88
C LYS A 11 6.06 -6.54 -3.52
N HIS A 12 7.06 -6.56 -2.65
CA HIS A 12 7.78 -5.35 -2.25
C HIS A 12 8.58 -4.72 -3.40
N ILE A 13 9.21 -5.53 -4.26
CA ILE A 13 9.97 -5.02 -5.41
C ILE A 13 9.04 -4.36 -6.43
N VAL A 14 7.94 -5.04 -6.80
CA VAL A 14 6.93 -4.52 -7.74
C VAL A 14 6.36 -3.21 -7.22
N PHE A 15 5.97 -3.17 -5.95
CA PHE A 15 5.42 -1.98 -5.33
C PHE A 15 6.41 -0.81 -5.33
N ARG A 16 7.66 -1.04 -4.93
CA ARG A 16 8.71 -0.01 -4.94
C ARG A 16 8.97 0.52 -6.34
N ASN A 17 8.99 -0.35 -7.35
CA ASN A 17 9.22 0.06 -8.73
C ASN A 17 8.04 0.84 -9.30
N TRP A 18 6.81 0.50 -8.90
CA TRP A 18 5.60 1.24 -9.26
C TRP A 18 5.60 2.66 -8.70
N LEU A 19 5.84 2.82 -7.38
CA LEU A 19 5.87 4.14 -6.73
C LEU A 19 7.00 5.06 -7.25
N ARG A 20 8.00 4.51 -7.94
CA ARG A 20 9.06 5.29 -8.61
C ARG A 20 8.65 5.77 -10.00
N GLN A 21 7.72 5.08 -10.64
CA GLN A 21 7.24 5.39 -12.00
C GLN A 21 5.97 6.25 -11.95
N ASP A 22 5.09 6.04 -10.97
CA ASP A 22 3.85 6.79 -10.81
C ASP A 22 3.93 7.75 -9.61
N ALA A 23 4.01 9.05 -9.91
CA ALA A 23 4.08 10.09 -8.90
C ALA A 23 2.74 10.30 -8.16
N GLY A 24 1.60 10.01 -8.80
CA GLY A 24 0.27 10.17 -8.21
C GLY A 24 -0.01 9.11 -7.14
N ASP A 25 0.24 7.85 -7.47
CA ASP A 25 0.11 6.74 -6.52
C ASP A 25 1.15 6.84 -5.39
N ARG A 26 2.34 7.42 -5.66
CA ARG A 26 3.32 7.76 -4.61
C ARG A 26 2.77 8.79 -3.62
N GLU A 27 2.14 9.85 -4.10
CA GLU A 27 1.55 10.87 -3.24
C GLU A 27 0.34 10.33 -2.46
N LEU A 28 -0.51 9.53 -3.11
CA LEU A 28 -1.65 8.86 -2.49
C LEU A 28 -1.21 7.90 -1.37
N TYR A 29 -0.16 7.11 -1.63
CA TYR A 29 0.43 6.22 -0.62
C TYR A 29 1.00 7.02 0.57
N ALA A 30 1.76 8.09 0.30
CA ALA A 30 2.33 8.93 1.34
C ALA A 30 1.26 9.66 2.17
N ALA A 31 0.17 10.13 1.55
CA ALA A 31 -0.96 10.73 2.25
C ALA A 31 -1.66 9.71 3.16
N THR A 32 -1.84 8.49 2.67
CA THR A 32 -2.48 7.39 3.41
C THR A 32 -1.63 6.95 4.60
N GLU A 33 -0.30 6.84 4.45
CA GLU A 33 0.61 6.52 5.56
C GLU A 33 0.62 7.62 6.62
N ARG A 34 0.65 8.90 6.21
CA ARG A 34 0.57 10.03 7.17
C ARG A 34 -0.74 10.08 7.92
N ALA A 35 -1.87 9.85 7.24
CA ALA A 35 -3.19 9.79 7.88
C ALA A 35 -3.25 8.67 8.93
N ALA A 36 -2.64 7.51 8.65
CA ALA A 36 -2.57 6.39 9.59
C ALA A 36 -1.66 6.66 10.79
N ALA A 37 -0.55 7.38 10.61
CA ALA A 37 0.34 7.75 11.72
C ALA A 37 -0.32 8.77 12.68
N GLY A 38 -1.20 9.64 12.16
CA GLY A 38 -1.92 10.64 12.96
C GLY A 38 -3.07 10.10 13.82
N SER A 39 -3.58 8.88 13.55
CA SER A 39 -4.70 8.29 14.29
C SER A 39 -4.28 7.47 15.53
N GLY A 40 -2.99 7.43 15.86
CA GLY A 40 -2.42 6.63 16.94
C GLY A 40 -2.54 7.22 18.36
N SER A 41 -3.25 8.33 18.55
CA SER A 41 -3.38 9.00 19.85
C SER A 41 -4.84 9.01 20.32
N GLY A 42 -5.13 8.34 21.43
CA GLY A 42 -6.30 8.65 22.27
C GLY A 42 -7.41 7.61 22.31
N ASP A 43 -8.37 7.65 21.38
CA ASP A 43 -9.73 7.11 21.64
C ASP A 43 -10.35 6.30 20.47
N GLY A 44 -9.52 5.76 19.56
CA GLY A 44 -9.96 5.43 18.20
C GLY A 44 -10.22 3.97 17.84
N MET A 45 -10.60 3.05 18.75
CA MET A 45 -10.71 1.63 18.36
C MET A 45 -11.80 1.36 17.29
N MET A 46 -12.96 2.05 17.33
CA MET A 46 -13.98 1.95 16.27
C MET A 46 -13.64 2.76 15.00
N LEU A 47 -12.94 3.90 15.15
CA LEU A 47 -12.45 4.67 14.00
C LEU A 47 -11.29 3.91 13.31
N MET A 48 -10.51 3.12 14.02
CA MET A 48 -9.41 2.33 13.45
C MET A 48 -9.89 1.30 12.42
N GLU A 49 -11.05 0.65 12.59
CA GLU A 49 -11.50 -0.38 11.65
C GLU A 49 -11.93 0.22 10.31
N ASP A 50 -12.78 1.25 10.32
CA ASP A 50 -13.23 1.91 9.10
C ASP A 50 -12.08 2.61 8.36
N TYR A 51 -11.15 3.21 9.11
CA TYR A 51 -10.01 3.90 8.52
C TYR A 51 -8.95 2.91 8.03
N ASN A 52 -8.70 1.82 8.76
CA ASN A 52 -7.84 0.74 8.27
C ASN A 52 -8.46 0.05 7.05
N ALA A 53 -9.78 -0.13 6.99
CA ALA A 53 -10.45 -0.69 5.82
C ALA A 53 -10.28 0.21 4.59
N ARG A 54 -10.46 1.53 4.75
CA ARG A 54 -10.20 2.51 3.68
C ARG A 54 -8.73 2.53 3.27
N LYS A 55 -7.80 2.49 4.23
CA LYS A 55 -6.36 2.36 3.96
C LYS A 55 -6.04 1.08 3.19
N GLN A 56 -6.60 -0.05 3.61
CA GLN A 56 -6.41 -1.34 2.96
C GLN A 56 -6.98 -1.33 1.54
N ALA A 57 -8.11 -0.67 1.30
CA ALA A 57 -8.66 -0.50 -0.04
C ALA A 57 -7.71 0.28 -0.96
N VAL A 58 -7.21 1.45 -0.52
CA VAL A 58 -6.26 2.26 -1.30
C VAL A 58 -4.97 1.49 -1.60
N ILE A 59 -4.41 0.82 -0.59
CA ILE A 59 -3.18 0.02 -0.78
C ILE A 59 -3.42 -1.13 -1.75
N ARG A 60 -4.58 -1.82 -1.67
CA ARG A 60 -4.94 -2.89 -2.61
C ARG A 60 -5.13 -2.38 -4.03
N GLU A 61 -5.69 -1.18 -4.22
CA GLU A 61 -5.82 -0.57 -5.53
C GLU A 61 -4.46 -0.26 -6.14
N ILE A 62 -3.54 0.33 -5.37
CA ILE A 62 -2.17 0.60 -5.82
C ILE A 62 -1.45 -0.72 -6.16
N TYR A 63 -1.62 -1.77 -5.35
CA TYR A 63 -1.10 -3.10 -5.69
C TYR A 63 -1.69 -3.64 -6.99
N GLY A 64 -3.01 -3.53 -7.19
CA GLY A 64 -3.67 -3.96 -8.42
C GLY A 64 -3.12 -3.26 -9.66
N ARG A 65 -2.85 -1.95 -9.57
CA ARG A 65 -2.22 -1.18 -10.66
C ARG A 65 -0.76 -1.59 -10.87
N ALA A 66 0.01 -1.69 -9.79
CA ALA A 66 1.41 -2.09 -9.82
C ALA A 66 1.61 -3.48 -10.43
N PHE A 67 0.78 -4.46 -10.05
CA PHE A 67 0.87 -5.82 -10.58
C PHE A 67 0.42 -5.90 -12.04
N ARG A 68 -0.61 -5.17 -12.46
CA ARG A 68 -0.98 -5.07 -13.88
C ARG A 68 0.15 -4.46 -14.71
N ALA A 69 0.72 -3.34 -14.26
CA ALA A 69 1.83 -2.68 -14.94
C ALA A 69 3.10 -3.56 -15.02
N ALA A 70 3.30 -4.43 -14.03
CA ALA A 70 4.39 -5.41 -14.02
C ALA A 70 4.06 -6.71 -14.77
N GLY A 71 2.87 -6.84 -15.37
CA GLY A 71 2.47 -8.01 -16.17
C GLY A 71 2.05 -9.23 -15.35
N PHE A 72 1.74 -9.07 -14.05
CA PHE A 72 1.30 -10.16 -13.18
C PHE A 72 -0.23 -10.35 -13.14
N LEU A 73 -0.99 -9.37 -13.65
CA LEU A 73 -2.45 -9.39 -13.70
C LEU A 73 -2.90 -8.94 -15.09
N ASP A 74 -3.86 -9.67 -15.67
CA ASP A 74 -4.61 -9.25 -16.87
C ASP A 74 -5.75 -8.26 -16.52
#